data_AF-A0A8S3H721-F1
#
_entry.id   AF-A0A8S3H721-F1
#
_cell.length_a   1.000
_cell.length_b   1.000
_cell.length_c   1.000
_cell.angle_alpha   90.00
_cell.angle_beta   90.00
_cell.angle_gamma   90.00
#
_symmetry.space_group_name_H-M   'P 1'
#
loop_
_entity.id
_entity.type
_entity.pdbx_description
1 polymer ?
#
loop_
_entity_poly.entity_id
_entity_poly.type
_entity_poly.pdbx_seq_one_letter_code
_entity_poly.pdbx_strand_id
1 'polypeptide(L)'
;QLTLVVLVYILFLFFLAFVQICWQARLKKRSDAILGPASSLAVQIIHNMRTVKHLASETEFLRQFSYLVLKEFRMRRNDTMINSLLYGINWGTVSFILVALYWLGLDLVEEKQLKITNVAIVFAYYIFILESLRMREMSDSLSAAQSFFNLFDRVSAIDNSSTDGQQLSDFQGQRVALIGASGCGKSTVIQLLERFYDPLKGKILFDDVDIRELNIQWLRSCLGLVSQE
;
A
#
# COMPACT_ATOMS: atom_id res chain seq x y z
N GLN A 1 -41.17 -18.36 -14.06
CA GLN A 1 -41.07 -18.84 -12.66
C GLN A 1 -39.62 -19.20 -12.30
N LEU A 2 -38.93 -20.00 -13.10
CA LEU A 2 -37.51 -20.37 -12.89
C LEU A 2 -36.56 -19.16 -12.71
N THR A 3 -36.71 -18.12 -13.53
CA THR A 3 -35.87 -16.91 -13.49
C THR A 3 -36.02 -16.09 -12.20
N LEU A 4 -37.22 -16.06 -11.61
CA LEU A 4 -37.49 -15.31 -10.39
C LEU A 4 -36.88 -16.00 -9.16
N VAL A 5 -36.92 -17.34 -9.15
CA VAL A 5 -36.23 -18.18 -8.17
C VAL A 5 -34.71 -18.00 -8.28
N VAL A 6 -34.16 -18.04 -9.49
CA VAL A 6 -32.73 -17.77 -9.74
C VAL A 6 -32.31 -16.38 -9.25
N LEU A 7 -33.13 -15.35 -9.46
CA LEU A 7 -32.82 -13.98 -9.04
C LEU A 7 -32.67 -13.86 -7.51
N VAL A 8 -33.58 -14.48 -6.74
CA VAL A 8 -33.52 -14.48 -5.26
C VAL A 8 -32.22 -15.16 -4.78
N TYR A 9 -31.84 -16.26 -5.44
CA TYR A 9 -30.60 -16.96 -5.12
C TYR A 9 -29.34 -16.17 -5.47
N ILE A 10 -29.33 -15.46 -6.60
CA ILE A 10 -28.22 -14.59 -6.99
C ILE A 10 -28.02 -13.48 -5.94
N LEU A 11 -29.10 -12.88 -5.43
CA LEU A 11 -29.00 -11.86 -4.37
C LEU A 11 -28.41 -12.44 -3.07
N PHE A 12 -28.80 -13.66 -2.70
CA PHE A 12 -28.23 -14.34 -1.54
C PHE A 12 -26.74 -14.68 -1.69
N LEU A 13 -26.34 -15.15 -2.88
CA LEU A 13 -24.92 -15.41 -3.20
C LEU A 13 -24.10 -14.12 -3.16
N PHE A 14 -24.64 -13.02 -3.67
CA PHE A 14 -23.98 -11.72 -3.61
C PHE A 14 -23.76 -11.26 -2.16
N PHE A 15 -24.75 -11.48 -1.28
CA PHE A 15 -24.63 -11.18 0.15
C PHE A 15 -23.53 -12.02 0.82
N LEU A 16 -23.47 -13.34 0.58
CA LEU A 16 -22.42 -14.21 1.14
C LEU A 16 -21.03 -13.82 0.64
N ALA A 17 -20.90 -13.54 -0.67
CA ALA A 17 -19.66 -13.07 -1.26
C ALA A 17 -19.22 -11.73 -0.65
N PHE A 18 -20.16 -10.78 -0.44
CA PHE A 18 -19.87 -9.50 0.20
C PHE A 18 -19.34 -9.66 1.62
N VAL A 19 -19.97 -10.52 2.44
CA VAL A 19 -19.49 -10.84 3.79
C VAL A 19 -18.08 -11.40 3.76
N GLN A 20 -17.79 -12.31 2.83
CA GLN A 20 -16.46 -12.91 2.66
C GLN A 20 -15.40 -11.88 2.25
N ILE A 21 -15.71 -10.99 1.31
CA ILE A 21 -14.82 -9.91 0.87
C ILE A 21 -14.51 -8.96 2.04
N CYS A 22 -15.54 -8.54 2.77
CA CYS A 22 -15.38 -7.67 3.94
C CYS A 22 -14.52 -8.31 5.02
N TRP A 23 -14.73 -9.60 5.27
CA TRP A 23 -13.93 -10.36 6.23
C TRP A 23 -12.46 -10.38 5.81
N GLN A 24 -12.16 -10.73 4.56
CA GLN A 24 -10.79 -10.78 4.03
C GLN A 24 -10.09 -9.41 4.05
N ALA A 25 -10.80 -8.34 3.69
CA ALA A 25 -10.27 -6.97 3.75
C ALA A 25 -9.91 -6.57 5.19
N ARG A 26 -10.75 -6.92 6.18
CA ARG A 26 -10.50 -6.67 7.60
C ARG A 26 -9.28 -7.44 8.12
N LEU A 27 -9.09 -8.68 7.66
CA LEU A 27 -7.93 -9.50 8.01
C LEU A 27 -6.64 -8.91 7.43
N LYS A 28 -6.65 -8.53 6.14
CA LYS A 28 -5.50 -7.90 5.48
C LYS A 28 -5.03 -6.67 6.24
N LYS A 29 -5.96 -5.75 6.56
CA LYS A 29 -5.65 -4.53 7.32
C LYS A 29 -5.05 -4.81 8.71
N ARG A 30 -5.52 -5.85 9.42
CA ARG A 30 -4.96 -6.26 10.72
C ARG A 30 -3.57 -6.89 10.58
N SER A 31 -3.36 -7.70 9.54
CA SER A 31 -2.05 -8.30 9.20
C SER A 31 -1.01 -7.20 8.96
N ASP A 32 -1.35 -6.23 8.11
CA ASP A 32 -0.46 -5.14 7.71
C ASP A 32 -0.08 -4.25 8.92
N ALA A 33 -1.01 -4.03 9.85
CA ALA A 33 -0.77 -3.24 11.06
C ALA A 33 0.21 -3.90 12.05
N ILE A 34 0.34 -5.24 12.03
CA ILE A 34 1.24 -5.99 12.93
C ILE A 34 2.58 -6.26 12.24
N LEU A 35 2.56 -6.66 10.97
CA LEU A 35 3.75 -7.03 10.21
C LEU A 35 4.54 -5.81 9.71
N GLY A 36 3.87 -4.68 9.47
CA GLY A 36 4.51 -3.42 9.06
C GLY A 36 5.61 -2.98 10.03
N PRO A 37 5.29 -2.77 11.33
CA PRO A 37 6.30 -2.41 12.35
C PRO A 37 7.42 -3.45 12.51
N ALA A 38 7.10 -4.75 12.39
CA ALA A 38 8.08 -5.83 12.47
C ALA A 38 9.09 -5.76 11.31
N SER A 39 8.59 -5.49 10.10
CA SER A 39 9.41 -5.35 8.90
C SER A 39 10.29 -4.10 8.98
N SER A 40 9.75 -2.96 9.43
CA SER A 40 10.56 -1.75 9.62
C SER A 40 11.64 -1.94 10.69
N LEU A 41 11.32 -2.62 11.79
CA LEU A 41 12.28 -2.94 12.85
C LEU A 41 13.41 -3.82 12.32
N ALA A 42 13.09 -4.85 11.53
CA ALA A 42 14.09 -5.71 10.90
C ALA A 42 15.02 -4.92 9.97
N VAL A 43 14.47 -4.03 9.13
CA VAL A 43 15.27 -3.17 8.24
C VAL A 43 16.21 -2.26 9.03
N GLN A 44 15.73 -1.64 10.12
CA GLN A 44 16.55 -0.80 10.99
C GLN A 44 17.70 -1.59 11.65
N ILE A 45 17.44 -2.82 12.11
CA ILE A 45 18.46 -3.69 12.70
C ILE A 45 19.52 -4.07 11.66
N ILE A 46 19.11 -4.40 10.43
CA ILE A 46 20.04 -4.76 9.34
C ILE A 46 20.93 -3.56 9.01
N HIS A 47 20.37 -2.36 8.93
CA HIS A 47 21.13 -1.14 8.66
C HIS A 47 22.15 -0.84 9.77
N ASN A 48 21.78 -1.06 11.03
CA ASN A 48 22.62 -0.80 12.20
C ASN A 48 23.24 -2.06 12.82
N MET A 49 23.48 -3.10 12.01
CA MET A 49 23.85 -4.42 12.52
C MET A 49 25.14 -4.40 13.34
N ARG A 50 26.12 -3.56 12.96
CA ARG A 50 27.36 -3.37 13.72
C ARG A 50 27.08 -2.83 15.12
N THR A 51 26.23 -1.82 15.23
CA THR A 51 25.83 -1.21 16.51
C THR A 51 25.10 -2.21 17.40
N VAL A 52 24.18 -3.00 16.83
CA VAL A 52 23.45 -4.03 17.57
C VAL A 52 24.41 -5.11 18.10
N LYS A 53 25.39 -5.52 17.27
CA LYS A 53 26.42 -6.48 17.65
C LYS A 53 27.31 -5.94 18.77
N HIS A 54 27.71 -4.67 18.70
CA HIS A 54 28.51 -4.04 19.75
C HIS A 54 27.76 -3.87 21.07
N LEU A 55 26.45 -3.62 21.01
CA LEU A 55 25.58 -3.51 22.19
C LEU A 55 25.08 -4.86 22.71
N ALA A 56 25.52 -5.99 22.13
CA ALA A 56 25.11 -7.35 22.48
C ALA A 56 23.58 -7.52 22.63
N SER A 57 22.79 -6.73 21.90
CA SER A 57 21.33 -6.63 22.05
C SER A 57 20.56 -7.52 21.07
N GLU A 58 21.26 -8.40 20.35
CA GLU A 58 20.70 -9.29 19.32
C GLU A 58 19.56 -10.16 19.84
N THR A 59 19.69 -10.69 21.05
CA THR A 59 18.70 -11.58 21.68
C THR A 59 17.38 -10.87 21.99
N GLU A 60 17.45 -9.62 22.42
CA GLU A 60 16.26 -8.83 22.75
C GLU A 60 15.50 -8.44 21.48
N PHE A 61 16.20 -8.06 20.41
CA PHE A 61 15.58 -7.81 19.11
C PHE A 61 14.98 -9.07 18.49
N LEU A 62 15.67 -10.20 18.58
CA LEU A 62 15.14 -11.49 18.14
C LEU A 62 13.88 -11.87 18.93
N ARG A 63 13.84 -11.60 20.24
CA ARG A 63 12.64 -11.80 21.07
C ARG A 63 11.49 -10.90 20.62
N GLN A 64 11.73 -9.62 20.36
CA GLN A 64 10.69 -8.69 19.89
C GLN A 64 10.15 -9.07 18.51
N PHE A 65 11.04 -9.40 17.57
CA PHE A 65 10.66 -9.82 16.23
C PHE A 65 9.87 -11.14 16.26
N SER A 66 10.37 -12.15 16.98
CA SER A 66 9.68 -13.43 17.13
C SER A 66 8.32 -13.28 17.81
N TYR A 67 8.19 -12.39 18.80
CA TYR A 67 6.90 -12.08 19.42
C TYR A 67 5.89 -11.51 18.41
N LEU A 68 6.30 -10.55 17.58
CA LEU A 68 5.41 -9.94 16.56
C LEU A 68 4.97 -10.98 15.52
N VAL A 69 5.89 -11.80 15.03
CA VAL A 69 5.59 -12.88 14.06
C VAL A 69 4.68 -13.94 14.67
N LEU A 70 4.92 -14.37 15.91
CA LEU A 70 4.07 -15.34 16.61
C LEU A 70 2.68 -14.79 16.90
N LYS A 71 2.57 -13.50 17.21
CA LYS A 71 1.29 -12.82 17.40
C LYS A 71 0.47 -12.82 16.10
N GLU A 72 1.09 -12.51 14.96
CA GLU A 72 0.45 -12.63 13.65
C GLU A 72 0.02 -14.08 13.37
N PHE A 73 0.90 -15.04 13.60
CA PHE A 73 0.60 -16.47 13.38
C PHE A 73 -0.62 -16.93 14.20
N ARG A 74 -0.68 -16.57 15.49
CA ARG A 74 -1.80 -16.95 16.37
C ARG A 74 -3.12 -16.33 15.91
N MET A 75 -3.09 -15.06 15.49
CA MET A 75 -4.26 -14.37 14.93
C MET A 75 -4.71 -15.05 13.62
N ARG A 76 -3.77 -15.21 12.67
CA ARG A 76 -4.02 -15.89 11.39
C ARG A 76 -4.58 -17.28 11.56
N ARG A 77 -4.17 -18.04 12.58
CA ARG A 77 -4.69 -19.40 12.80
C ARG A 77 -6.20 -19.41 12.99
N ASN A 78 -6.73 -18.57 13.89
CA ASN A 78 -8.18 -18.52 14.13
C ASN A 78 -8.92 -17.92 12.94
N ASP A 79 -8.36 -16.87 12.34
CA ASP A 79 -8.98 -16.19 11.20
C ASP A 79 -9.02 -17.07 9.94
N THR A 80 -8.01 -17.92 9.74
CA THR A 80 -7.97 -18.91 8.65
C THR A 80 -9.03 -19.97 8.87
N MET A 81 -9.24 -20.45 10.10
CA MET A 81 -10.32 -21.39 10.39
C MET A 81 -11.69 -20.80 10.08
N ILE A 82 -11.95 -19.55 10.48
CA ILE A 82 -13.20 -18.85 10.17
C ILE A 82 -13.37 -18.66 8.65
N ASN A 83 -12.32 -18.21 7.96
CA ASN A 83 -12.36 -18.01 6.51
C ASN A 83 -12.58 -19.33 5.76
N SER A 84 -11.96 -20.43 6.19
CA SER A 84 -12.20 -21.77 5.64
C SER A 84 -13.64 -22.22 5.84
N LEU A 85 -14.23 -21.94 7.01
CA LEU A 85 -15.62 -22.26 7.30
C LEU A 85 -16.58 -21.44 6.45
N LEU A 86 -16.35 -20.12 6.32
CA LEU A 86 -17.11 -19.25 5.42
C LEU A 86 -17.02 -19.71 3.96
N TYR A 87 -15.83 -20.11 3.50
CA TYR A 87 -15.62 -20.65 2.16
C TYR A 87 -16.40 -21.96 1.95
N GLY A 88 -16.40 -22.84 2.94
CA GLY A 88 -17.18 -24.07 2.94
C GLY A 88 -18.70 -23.82 2.86
N ILE A 89 -19.22 -22.87 3.66
CA ILE A 89 -20.65 -22.47 3.61
C ILE A 89 -21.00 -21.89 2.24
N ASN A 90 -20.12 -21.06 1.68
CA ASN A 90 -20.35 -20.44 0.37
C ASN A 90 -20.42 -21.50 -0.74
N TRP A 91 -19.43 -22.39 -0.81
CA TRP A 91 -19.41 -23.49 -1.79
C TRP A 91 -20.54 -24.51 -1.59
N GLY A 92 -20.88 -24.80 -0.32
CA GLY A 92 -22.01 -25.65 0.01
C GLY A 92 -23.32 -25.07 -0.51
N THR A 93 -23.56 -23.78 -0.23
CA THR A 93 -24.76 -23.05 -0.68
C THR A 93 -24.88 -23.05 -2.20
N VAL A 94 -23.79 -22.75 -2.92
CA VAL A 94 -23.74 -22.79 -4.39
C VAL A 94 -24.11 -24.18 -4.92
N SER A 95 -23.61 -25.23 -4.29
CA SER A 95 -23.88 -26.62 -4.66
C SER A 95 -25.34 -27.01 -4.42
N PHE A 96 -25.91 -26.62 -3.27
CA PHE A 96 -27.33 -26.85 -2.96
C PHE A 96 -28.26 -26.14 -3.95
N ILE A 97 -27.97 -24.89 -4.30
CA ILE A 97 -28.75 -24.13 -5.29
C ILE A 97 -28.69 -24.80 -6.65
N LEU A 98 -27.51 -25.28 -7.06
CA LEU A 98 -27.36 -25.98 -8.34
C LEU A 98 -28.24 -27.24 -8.39
N VAL A 99 -28.25 -28.04 -7.33
CA VAL A 99 -29.10 -29.23 -7.23
C VAL A 99 -30.59 -28.86 -7.27
N ALA A 100 -31.01 -27.81 -6.55
CA ALA A 100 -32.38 -27.34 -6.57
C ALA A 100 -32.82 -26.85 -7.96
N LEU A 101 -31.93 -26.16 -8.69
CA LEU A 101 -32.16 -25.75 -10.06
C LEU A 101 -32.26 -26.94 -11.01
N TYR A 102 -31.41 -27.97 -10.85
CA TYR A 102 -31.50 -29.20 -11.63
C TYR A 102 -32.82 -29.92 -11.41
N TRP A 103 -33.23 -30.07 -10.16
CA TRP A 103 -34.47 -30.74 -9.82
C TRP A 103 -35.69 -30.02 -10.39
N LEU A 104 -35.80 -28.71 -10.17
CA LEU A 104 -36.92 -27.90 -10.66
C LEU A 104 -36.90 -27.74 -12.19
N GLY A 105 -35.70 -27.69 -12.79
CA GLY A 105 -35.53 -27.65 -14.24
C GLY A 105 -35.98 -28.94 -14.94
N LEU A 106 -35.79 -30.10 -14.31
CA LEU A 106 -36.25 -31.39 -14.84
C LEU A 106 -37.77 -31.54 -14.74
N ASP A 107 -38.36 -31.15 -13.60
CA ASP A 107 -39.81 -31.20 -13.37
C ASP A 107 -40.58 -30.37 -14.43
N LEU A 108 -40.10 -29.17 -14.74
CA LEU A 108 -40.67 -28.31 -15.80
C LEU A 108 -40.50 -28.86 -17.23
N VAL A 109 -39.51 -29.71 -17.47
CA VAL A 109 -39.32 -30.40 -18.75
C VAL A 109 -40.31 -31.56 -18.87
N GLU A 110 -40.56 -32.26 -17.77
CA GLU A 110 -41.51 -33.38 -17.71
C GLU A 110 -42.96 -32.91 -17.95
N GLU A 111 -43.34 -31.76 -17.40
CA GLU A 111 -44.63 -31.10 -17.68
C GLU A 111 -44.77 -30.54 -19.13
N LYS A 112 -43.77 -30.76 -20.01
CA LYS A 112 -43.68 -30.25 -21.38
C LYS A 112 -43.77 -28.72 -21.52
N GLN A 113 -43.57 -27.97 -20.44
CA GLN A 113 -43.60 -26.50 -20.47
C GLN A 113 -42.31 -25.90 -21.06
N LEU A 114 -41.19 -26.61 -20.95
CA LEU A 114 -39.87 -26.14 -21.40
C LEU A 114 -39.13 -27.18 -22.24
N LYS A 115 -38.44 -26.71 -23.29
CA LYS A 115 -37.46 -27.53 -24.03
C LYS A 115 -36.17 -27.65 -23.21
N ILE A 116 -35.52 -28.80 -23.30
CA ILE A 116 -34.23 -29.10 -22.66
C ILE A 116 -33.16 -28.04 -23.00
N THR A 117 -33.18 -27.50 -24.22
CA THR A 117 -32.26 -26.44 -24.66
C THR A 117 -32.34 -25.19 -23.82
N ASN A 118 -33.54 -24.75 -23.41
CA ASN A 118 -33.70 -23.53 -22.61
C ASN A 118 -33.15 -23.72 -21.19
N VAL A 119 -33.36 -24.92 -20.63
CA VAL A 119 -32.83 -25.27 -19.31
C VAL A 119 -31.29 -25.28 -19.33
N ALA A 120 -30.68 -25.87 -20.36
CA ALA A 120 -29.22 -25.88 -20.53
C ALA A 120 -28.62 -24.47 -20.65
N ILE A 121 -29.29 -23.55 -21.36
CA ILE A 121 -28.85 -22.16 -21.48
C ILE A 121 -28.85 -21.45 -20.12
N VAL A 122 -29.91 -21.62 -19.31
CA VAL A 122 -29.98 -21.03 -17.97
C VAL A 122 -28.86 -21.55 -17.07
N PHE A 123 -28.54 -22.85 -17.15
CA PHE A 123 -27.40 -23.43 -16.42
C PHE A 123 -26.06 -22.84 -16.85
N ALA A 124 -25.84 -22.69 -18.15
CA ALA A 124 -24.61 -22.10 -18.67
C ALA A 124 -24.42 -20.66 -18.15
N TYR A 125 -25.48 -19.85 -18.14
CA TYR A 125 -25.44 -18.51 -17.57
C TYR A 125 -25.19 -18.49 -16.07
N TYR A 126 -25.80 -19.41 -15.31
CA TYR A 126 -25.56 -19.50 -13.86
C TYR A 126 -24.07 -19.79 -13.55
N ILE A 127 -23.46 -20.75 -14.25
CA ILE A 127 -22.03 -21.08 -14.08
C ILE A 127 -21.15 -19.88 -14.46
N PHE A 128 -21.47 -19.18 -15.55
CA PHE A 128 -20.70 -18.02 -16.00
C PHE A 128 -20.72 -16.86 -15.01
N ILE A 129 -21.87 -16.60 -14.37
CA ILE A 129 -22.02 -15.57 -13.33
C ILE A 129 -21.16 -15.91 -12.11
N LEU A 130 -21.15 -17.18 -11.68
CA LEU A 130 -20.35 -17.62 -10.54
C LEU A 130 -18.84 -17.42 -10.75
N GLU A 131 -18.32 -17.73 -11.95
CA GLU A 131 -16.91 -17.54 -12.27
C GLU A 131 -16.53 -16.05 -12.39
N SER A 132 -17.43 -15.22 -12.91
CA SER A 132 -17.18 -13.77 -13.09
C SER A 132 -17.05 -13.00 -11.77
N LEU A 133 -17.62 -13.51 -10.67
CA LEU A 133 -17.54 -12.89 -9.35
C LEU A 133 -16.18 -13.07 -8.65
N ARG A 134 -15.21 -13.74 -9.28
CA ARG A 134 -13.84 -13.94 -8.77
C ARG A 134 -12.92 -12.71 -8.93
N MET A 135 -13.46 -11.49 -8.84
CA MET A 135 -12.67 -10.25 -8.91
C MET A 135 -11.88 -10.03 -7.60
N ARG A 136 -10.77 -10.77 -7.44
CA ARG A 136 -9.87 -10.68 -6.29
C ARG A 136 -8.70 -9.71 -6.50
N GLU A 137 -8.35 -9.41 -7.75
CA GLU A 137 -7.14 -8.65 -8.08
C GLU A 137 -7.32 -7.12 -8.00
N MET A 138 -8.55 -6.60 -8.12
CA MET A 138 -8.79 -5.16 -8.15
C MET A 138 -8.44 -4.47 -6.82
N SER A 139 -8.66 -5.13 -5.68
CA SER A 139 -8.33 -4.63 -4.33
C SER A 139 -6.83 -4.32 -4.18
N ASP A 140 -5.98 -5.21 -4.68
CA ASP A 140 -4.53 -5.10 -4.50
C ASP A 140 -3.95 -4.00 -5.40
N SER A 141 -4.45 -3.89 -6.64
CA SER A 141 -4.09 -2.80 -7.55
C SER A 141 -4.52 -1.42 -7.01
N LEU A 142 -5.70 -1.31 -6.40
CA LEU A 142 -6.20 -0.06 -5.81
C LEU A 142 -5.36 0.36 -4.60
N SER A 143 -4.97 -0.59 -3.76
CA SER A 143 -4.08 -0.34 -2.62
C SER A 143 -2.70 0.15 -3.06
N ALA A 144 -2.14 -0.40 -4.15
CA ALA A 144 -0.87 0.04 -4.69
C ALA A 144 -0.97 1.47 -5.27
N ALA A 145 -2.06 1.77 -5.98
CA ALA A 145 -2.34 3.11 -6.48
C ALA A 145 -2.48 4.14 -5.34
N GLN A 146 -3.11 3.76 -4.22
CA GLN A 146 -3.24 4.65 -3.07
C GLN A 146 -1.88 5.04 -2.46
N SER A 147 -0.93 4.11 -2.38
CA SER A 147 0.44 4.43 -1.96
C SER A 147 1.13 5.41 -2.92
N PHE A 148 0.86 5.30 -4.22
CA PHE A 148 1.37 6.23 -5.23
C PHE A 148 0.79 7.63 -5.06
N PHE A 149 -0.53 7.75 -4.86
CA PHE A 149 -1.17 9.04 -4.59
C PHE A 149 -0.72 9.66 -3.26
N ASN A 150 -0.55 8.87 -2.21
CA ASN A 150 -0.01 9.34 -0.94
C ASN A 150 1.41 9.92 -1.07
N LEU A 151 2.18 9.45 -2.04
CA LEU A 151 3.52 9.99 -2.33
C LEU A 151 3.41 11.33 -3.07
N PHE A 152 2.44 11.45 -3.98
CA PHE A 152 2.16 12.69 -4.71
C PHE A 152 1.59 13.79 -3.80
N ASP A 153 0.72 13.42 -2.86
CA ASP A 153 0.06 14.34 -1.93
C ASP A 153 0.90 14.66 -0.68
N ARG A 154 2.13 14.15 -0.61
CA ARG A 154 3.01 14.37 0.55
C ARG A 154 3.49 15.82 0.58
N VAL A 155 2.98 16.59 1.54
CA VAL A 155 3.52 17.91 1.91
C VAL A 155 4.79 17.71 2.77
N SER A 156 5.89 18.37 2.41
CA SER A 156 7.18 18.25 3.11
C SER A 156 7.16 18.90 4.49
N ALA A 157 7.85 18.29 5.47
CA ALA A 157 7.96 18.79 6.85
C ALA A 157 8.79 20.08 6.99
N ILE A 158 9.55 20.47 5.97
CA ILE A 158 10.24 21.76 5.94
C ILE A 158 9.31 22.75 5.23
N ASP A 159 8.79 23.70 6.00
CA ASP A 159 8.04 24.84 5.49
C ASP A 159 9.02 25.80 4.80
N ASN A 160 9.06 25.68 3.49
CA ASN A 160 9.89 26.46 2.60
C ASN A 160 9.33 27.87 2.33
N SER A 161 8.18 28.23 2.93
CA SER A 161 7.49 29.50 2.72
C SER A 161 7.76 30.58 3.80
N SER A 162 8.51 30.23 4.86
CA SER A 162 8.90 31.15 5.92
C SER A 162 9.80 32.28 5.41
N THR A 163 9.48 33.52 5.79
CA THR A 163 10.16 34.76 5.38
C THR A 163 11.35 35.13 6.27
N ASP A 164 11.63 34.35 7.31
CA ASP A 164 12.70 34.64 8.26
C ASP A 164 14.02 34.04 7.76
N GLY A 165 14.71 34.78 6.88
CA GLY A 165 16.00 34.39 6.32
C GLY A 165 16.97 35.57 6.27
N GLN A 166 18.20 35.35 6.71
CA GLN A 166 19.25 36.37 6.68
C GLN A 166 19.95 36.34 5.31
N GLN A 167 20.02 37.49 4.63
CA GLN A 167 20.73 37.61 3.35
C GLN A 167 22.24 37.72 3.61
N LEU A 168 23.02 36.83 3.02
CA LEU A 168 24.48 36.91 3.01
C LEU A 168 24.92 37.88 1.90
N SER A 169 25.90 38.73 2.17
CA SER A 169 26.52 39.63 1.21
C SER A 169 27.40 38.87 0.21
N ASP A 170 27.64 39.44 -0.98
CA ASP A 170 28.48 38.81 -2.02
C ASP A 170 29.90 38.49 -1.54
N PHE A 171 30.42 37.33 -1.92
CA PHE A 171 31.77 36.88 -1.59
C PHE A 171 32.45 36.23 -2.81
N GLN A 172 33.65 36.69 -3.15
CA GLN A 172 34.51 36.10 -4.18
C GLN A 172 35.91 35.83 -3.62
N GLY A 173 36.41 34.59 -3.77
CA GLY A 173 37.76 34.21 -3.32
C GLY A 173 37.98 34.17 -1.80
N GLN A 174 36.92 34.30 -1.00
CA GLN A 174 36.99 34.30 0.47
C GLN A 174 36.47 32.99 1.05
N ARG A 175 37.05 32.56 2.19
CA ARG A 175 36.56 31.42 2.96
C ARG A 175 35.48 31.91 3.92
N VAL A 176 34.24 31.47 3.71
CA VAL A 176 33.10 31.80 4.57
C VAL A 176 32.83 30.63 5.52
N ALA A 177 32.68 30.92 6.81
CA ALA A 177 32.31 29.92 7.82
C ALA A 177 30.90 30.22 8.35
N LEU A 178 30.01 29.22 8.28
CA LEU A 178 28.66 29.29 8.85
C LEU A 178 28.65 28.69 10.26
N ILE A 179 28.50 29.54 11.28
CA ILE A 179 28.52 29.13 12.69
C ILE A 179 27.14 29.42 13.29
N GLY A 180 26.60 28.47 14.08
CA GLY A 180 25.34 28.64 14.79
C GLY A 180 24.89 27.36 15.49
N ALA A 181 23.83 27.43 16.28
CA ALA A 181 23.28 26.30 17.03
C ALA A 181 22.80 25.15 16.12
N SER A 182 22.65 23.94 16.66
CA SER A 182 22.05 22.82 15.90
C SER A 182 20.64 23.22 15.41
N GLY A 183 20.32 22.89 14.15
CA GLY A 183 19.03 23.25 13.53
C GLY A 183 18.94 24.66 12.93
N CYS A 184 19.98 25.51 13.04
CA CYS A 184 19.93 26.87 12.48
C CYS A 184 20.09 26.97 10.94
N GLY A 185 19.97 25.86 10.20
CA GLY A 185 19.97 25.87 8.73
C GLY A 185 21.34 25.80 8.03
N LYS A 186 22.45 25.56 8.73
CA LYS A 186 23.80 25.45 8.12
C LYS A 186 23.85 24.44 6.97
N SER A 187 23.39 23.22 7.21
CA SER A 187 23.35 22.15 6.19
C SER A 187 22.33 22.46 5.10
N THR A 188 21.26 23.18 5.41
CA THR A 188 20.24 23.61 4.44
C THR A 188 20.82 24.59 3.42
N VAL A 189 21.70 25.52 3.83
CA VAL A 189 22.38 26.44 2.91
C VAL A 189 23.23 25.67 1.89
N ILE A 190 23.96 24.65 2.35
CA ILE A 190 24.76 23.78 1.48
C ILE A 190 23.85 23.05 0.48
N GLN A 191 22.74 22.48 0.96
CA GLN A 191 21.77 21.77 0.10
C GLN A 191 21.10 22.67 -0.94
N LEU A 192 20.86 23.95 -0.63
CA LEU A 192 20.33 24.94 -1.57
C LEU A 192 21.39 25.35 -2.62
N LEU A 193 22.66 25.51 -2.23
CA LEU A 193 23.76 25.79 -3.15
C LEU A 193 24.01 24.65 -4.14
N GLU A 194 23.90 23.40 -3.68
CA GLU A 194 23.98 22.20 -4.54
C GLU A 194 22.71 21.96 -5.37
N ARG A 195 21.72 22.84 -5.21
CA ARG A 195 20.41 22.77 -5.86
C ARG A 195 19.76 21.40 -5.66
N PHE A 196 19.87 20.83 -4.46
CA PHE A 196 19.01 19.72 -4.03
C PHE A 196 17.57 20.20 -3.78
N TYR A 197 17.44 21.48 -3.44
CA TYR A 197 16.17 22.20 -3.34
C TYR A 197 16.32 23.54 -4.06
N ASP A 198 15.25 24.01 -4.71
CA ASP A 198 15.19 25.37 -5.23
C ASP A 198 14.67 26.30 -4.11
N PRO A 199 15.21 27.53 -3.98
CA PRO A 199 14.69 28.51 -3.04
C PRO A 199 13.29 28.93 -3.47
N LEU A 200 12.32 28.86 -2.55
CA LEU A 200 10.95 29.29 -2.84
C LEU A 200 10.79 30.80 -3.02
N LYS A 201 11.59 31.59 -2.30
CA LYS A 201 11.64 33.05 -2.40
C LYS A 201 13.11 33.50 -2.37
N GLY A 202 13.39 34.59 -3.06
CA GLY A 202 14.75 35.08 -3.30
C GLY A 202 15.41 34.40 -4.48
N LYS A 203 16.72 34.62 -4.60
CA LYS A 203 17.57 34.05 -5.65
C LYS A 203 18.95 33.78 -5.07
N ILE A 204 19.57 32.70 -5.53
CA ILE A 204 20.96 32.38 -5.24
C ILE A 204 21.69 32.65 -6.56
N LEU A 205 22.68 33.54 -6.49
CA LEU A 205 23.45 33.95 -7.65
C LEU A 205 24.79 33.22 -7.63
N PHE A 206 25.17 32.68 -8.78
CA PHE A 206 26.50 32.17 -9.07
C PHE A 206 27.04 33.00 -10.24
N ASP A 207 28.06 33.83 -9.98
CA ASP A 207 28.58 34.83 -10.92
C ASP A 207 27.48 35.71 -11.53
N ASP A 208 26.63 36.29 -10.67
CA ASP A 208 25.48 37.14 -11.02
C ASP A 208 24.35 36.47 -11.83
N VAL A 209 24.49 35.19 -12.16
CA VAL A 209 23.47 34.37 -12.81
C VAL A 209 22.71 33.55 -11.76
N ASP A 210 21.38 33.49 -11.87
CA ASP A 210 20.58 32.67 -10.97
C ASP A 210 20.91 31.18 -11.19
N ILE A 211 21.20 30.45 -10.11
CA ILE A 211 21.50 29.01 -10.18
C ILE A 211 20.40 28.18 -10.84
N ARG A 212 19.17 28.70 -10.90
CA ARG A 212 18.02 28.06 -11.56
C ARG A 212 18.14 28.05 -13.08
N GLU A 213 18.84 29.03 -13.64
CA GLU A 213 19.08 29.20 -15.08
C GLU A 213 20.29 28.36 -15.56
N LEU A 214 21.14 27.93 -14.63
CA LEU A 214 22.32 27.12 -14.91
C LEU A 214 21.98 25.63 -15.09
N ASN A 215 22.78 24.93 -15.89
CA ASN A 215 22.73 23.48 -15.99
C ASN A 215 23.19 22.86 -14.65
N ILE A 216 22.37 21.97 -14.09
CA ILE A 216 22.61 21.41 -12.75
C ILE A 216 23.86 20.51 -12.69
N GLN A 217 24.16 19.76 -13.75
CA GLN A 217 25.37 18.93 -13.81
C GLN A 217 26.63 19.79 -13.87
N TRP A 218 26.60 20.89 -14.65
CA TRP A 218 27.70 21.84 -14.73
C TRP A 218 27.91 22.57 -13.40
N LEU A 219 26.84 23.10 -12.78
CA LEU A 219 26.89 23.76 -11.48
C LEU A 219 27.54 22.86 -10.42
N ARG A 220 27.13 21.59 -10.36
CA ARG A 220 27.69 20.59 -9.43
C ARG A 220 29.12 20.19 -9.78
N SER A 221 29.55 20.28 -11.03
CA SER A 221 30.95 20.03 -11.40
C SER A 221 31.90 21.11 -10.89
N CYS A 222 31.39 22.31 -10.63
CA CYS A 222 32.14 23.43 -10.06
C CYS A 222 32.15 23.44 -8.52
N LEU A 223 31.35 22.58 -7.87
CA LEU A 223 31.20 22.51 -6.42
C LEU A 223 31.79 21.21 -5.88
N GLY A 224 32.66 21.32 -4.87
CA GLY A 224 33.16 20.17 -4.12
C GLY A 224 32.48 20.08 -2.75
N LEU A 225 31.67 19.04 -2.52
CA LEU A 225 31.09 18.76 -1.20
C LEU A 225 31.93 17.76 -0.44
N VAL A 226 32.25 18.08 0.81
CA VAL A 226 32.74 17.13 1.80
C VAL A 226 31.66 16.98 2.87
N SER A 227 30.92 15.87 2.83
CA SER A 227 29.87 15.58 3.80
C SER A 227 30.46 15.08 5.11
N GLN A 228 29.83 15.46 6.23
CA GLN A 228 30.08 14.84 7.52
C GLN A 228 29.32 13.50 7.57
N GLU A 229 30.01 12.39 7.81
CA GLU A 229 29.39 11.09 8.09
C GLU A 229 28.61 11.09 9.42
#